data_AF-A0A847YEN7-F1
#
_entry.id   AF-A0A847YEN7-F1
#
_cell.length_a   1.000
_cell.length_b   1.000
_cell.length_c   1.000
_cell.angle_alpha   90.00
_cell.angle_beta   90.00
_cell.angle_gamma   90.00
#
_symmetry.space_group_name_H-M   'P 1'
#
loop_
_entity.id
_entity.type
_entity.pdbx_description
1 polymer ?
#
loop_
_entity_poly.entity_id
_entity_poly.type
_entity_poly.pdbx_seq_one_letter_code
_entity_poly.pdbx_strand_id
1 'polypeptide(L)'
;MGHVVYYSIGVSQPITPAEPLPPLPQIPRGALVVIEGRAPIWRYGMAFHLLHGSPAGAIAVFDPRLGAVVIASHNPSWREGQVIEMDIPCE
;
A
#
# COMPACT_ATOMS: atom_id res chain seq x y z
N MET A 1 -14.58 -8.69 -8.84
CA MET A 1 -13.45 -7.73 -8.91
C MET A 1 -13.12 -7.33 -7.49
N GLY A 2 -11.88 -7.53 -7.04
CA GLY A 2 -11.48 -7.18 -5.67
C GLY A 2 -11.54 -5.66 -5.46
N HIS A 3 -11.96 -5.22 -4.28
CA HIS A 3 -11.93 -3.81 -3.91
C HIS A 3 -10.48 -3.34 -3.84
N VAL A 4 -10.17 -2.19 -4.45
CA VAL A 4 -8.89 -1.50 -4.28
C VAL A 4 -9.04 -0.52 -3.12
N VAL A 5 -8.12 -0.59 -2.16
CA VAL A 5 -8.08 0.29 -0.99
C VAL A 5 -6.74 1.02 -0.98
N TYR A 6 -6.76 2.34 -0.90
CA TYR A 6 -5.55 3.15 -0.80
C TYR A 6 -5.19 3.38 0.67
N TYR A 7 -3.92 3.19 1.00
CA TYR A 7 -3.36 3.50 2.30
C TYR A 7 -2.30 4.60 2.16
N SER A 8 -2.73 5.83 2.39
CA SER A 8 -1.86 7.00 2.31
C SER A 8 -0.96 7.08 3.53
N ILE A 9 0.35 7.00 3.32
CA ILE A 9 1.37 7.11 4.39
C ILE A 9 2.21 8.39 4.26
N GLY A 10 1.87 9.24 3.29
CA GLY A 10 2.60 10.46 2.96
C GLY A 10 2.72 11.43 4.13
N VAL A 11 3.81 12.18 4.15
CA VAL A 11 4.07 13.21 5.16
C VAL A 11 4.51 14.52 4.52
N SER A 12 4.13 15.65 5.14
CA SER A 12 4.43 17.01 4.64
C SER A 12 5.71 17.61 5.22
N GLN A 13 6.32 16.96 6.21
CA GLN A 13 7.51 17.41 6.90
C GLN A 13 8.42 16.22 7.24
N PRO A 14 9.72 16.45 7.54
CA PRO A 14 10.59 15.38 8.03
C PRO A 14 10.03 14.74 9.30
N ILE A 15 10.11 13.41 9.36
CA ILE A 15 9.60 12.60 10.46
C ILE A 15 10.67 11.65 11.02
N THR A 16 10.45 11.13 12.22
CA THR A 16 11.30 10.09 12.83
C THR A 16 10.60 8.72 12.85
N PRO A 17 11.33 7.59 13.02
CA PRO A 17 10.73 6.27 13.15
C PRO A 17 9.76 6.09 14.34
N ALA A 18 9.78 7.00 15.32
CA ALA A 18 8.85 6.97 16.46
C ALA A 18 7.45 7.48 16.09
N GLU A 19 7.29 8.16 14.96
CA GLU A 19 6.00 8.68 14.53
C GLU A 19 5.10 7.57 13.97
N PRO A 20 3.85 7.48 14.45
CA PRO A 20 2.97 6.39 14.09
C PRO A 20 2.57 6.45 12.60
N LEU A 21 2.17 5.30 12.07
CA LEU A 21 1.45 5.24 10.81
C LEU A 21 0.01 5.77 10.99
N PRO A 22 -0.63 6.29 9.93
CA PRO A 22 -2.05 6.65 10.00
C PRO A 22 -2.92 5.41 10.29
N PRO A 23 -4.12 5.58 10.86
CA PRO A 23 -5.02 4.46 11.11
C PRO A 23 -5.32 3.71 9.82
N LEU A 24 -5.46 2.38 9.92
CA LEU A 24 -5.84 1.57 8.76
C LEU A 24 -7.24 1.96 8.28
N PRO A 25 -7.45 2.12 6.97
CA PRO A 25 -8.79 2.23 6.41
C PRO A 25 -9.56 0.91 6.61
N GLN A 26 -10.86 0.92 6.30
CA GLN A 26 -11.61 -0.33 6.23
C GLN A 26 -11.05 -1.18 5.07
N ILE A 27 -10.55 -2.38 5.38
CA ILE A 27 -9.99 -3.32 4.40
C ILE A 27 -10.94 -4.52 4.27
N PRO A 28 -11.76 -4.59 3.20
CA PRO A 28 -12.53 -5.79 2.91
C PRO A 28 -11.63 -7.00 2.73
N ARG A 29 -12.10 -8.19 3.14
CA ARG A 29 -11.34 -9.44 2.97
C ARG A 29 -11.02 -9.67 1.50
N GLY A 30 -9.76 -9.93 1.20
CA GLY A 30 -9.29 -10.18 -0.17
C GLY A 30 -9.11 -8.91 -1.02
N ALA A 31 -9.26 -7.72 -0.44
CA ALA A 31 -8.97 -6.47 -1.13
C ALA A 31 -7.49 -6.36 -1.54
N LEU A 32 -7.23 -5.62 -2.61
CA LEU A 32 -5.91 -5.13 -2.94
C LEU A 32 -5.68 -3.84 -2.15
N VAL A 33 -4.65 -3.81 -1.31
CA VAL A 33 -4.25 -2.57 -0.63
C VAL A 33 -3.05 -1.96 -1.35
N VAL A 34 -3.16 -0.70 -1.72
CA VAL A 34 -2.10 0.07 -2.38
C VAL A 34 -1.55 1.09 -1.38
N ILE A 35 -0.29 0.92 -0.99
CA ILE A 35 0.45 1.89 -0.18
C ILE A 35 0.91 3.03 -1.09
N GLU A 36 0.59 4.26 -0.71
CA GLU A 36 0.93 5.45 -1.49
C GLU A 36 1.34 6.63 -0.58
N GLY A 37 1.81 7.71 -1.20
CA GLY A 37 2.19 8.95 -0.52
C GLY A 37 3.71 9.09 -0.33
N ARG A 38 4.20 10.34 -0.34
CA ARG A 38 5.64 10.63 -0.19
C ARG A 38 6.10 10.39 1.24
N ALA A 39 6.90 9.34 1.44
CA ALA A 39 7.40 8.96 2.76
C ALA A 39 8.81 8.34 2.69
N PRO A 40 9.56 8.30 3.82
CA PRO A 40 10.81 7.55 3.90
C PRO A 40 10.60 6.04 3.69
N ILE A 41 11.59 5.35 3.10
CA ILE A 41 11.53 3.91 2.80
C ILE A 41 11.17 3.05 4.02
N TRP A 42 11.70 3.38 5.20
CA TRP A 42 11.39 2.65 6.43
C TRP A 42 9.90 2.71 6.80
N ARG A 43 9.19 3.78 6.45
CA ARG A 43 7.75 3.93 6.72
C ARG A 43 6.92 3.02 5.81
N TYR A 44 7.35 2.82 4.55
CA TYR A 44 6.80 1.78 3.68
C TYR A 44 7.00 0.39 4.27
N GLY A 45 8.19 0.10 4.82
CA GLY A 45 8.47 -1.17 5.49
C GLY A 45 7.55 -1.42 6.70
N MET A 46 7.32 -0.39 7.52
CA MET A 46 6.37 -0.45 8.64
C MET A 46 4.93 -0.67 8.16
N ALA A 47 4.51 0.05 7.12
CA ALA A 47 3.17 -0.06 6.53
C ALA A 47 2.94 -1.45 5.95
N PHE A 48 3.93 -1.99 5.23
CA PHE A 48 3.89 -3.36 4.72
C PHE A 48 3.74 -4.39 5.85
N HIS A 49 4.54 -4.27 6.92
CA HIS A 49 4.45 -5.19 8.06
C HIS A 49 3.07 -5.13 8.74
N LEU A 50 2.52 -3.93 8.94
CA LEU A 50 1.18 -3.74 9.49
C LEU A 50 0.09 -4.38 8.60
N LEU A 51 0.17 -4.17 7.29
CA LEU A 51 -0.81 -4.66 6.32
C LEU A 51 -0.72 -6.17 6.09
N HIS A 52 0.44 -6.80 6.28
CA HIS A 52 0.60 -8.25 6.13
C HIS A 52 -0.32 -9.03 7.09
N GLY A 53 -0.59 -8.50 8.28
CA GLY A 53 -1.53 -9.07 9.25
C GLY A 53 -3.01 -8.70 9.04
N SER A 54 -3.32 -7.93 8.00
CA SER A 54 -4.69 -7.45 7.70
C SER A 54 -5.49 -8.45 6.84
N PRO A 55 -6.80 -8.23 6.61
CA PRO A 55 -7.61 -9.04 5.69
C PRO A 55 -7.26 -8.90 4.20
N ALA A 56 -6.26 -8.10 3.84
CA ALA A 56 -5.85 -7.87 2.45
C ALA A 56 -5.50 -9.18 1.73
N GLY A 57 -5.93 -9.31 0.47
CA GLY A 57 -5.55 -10.42 -0.39
C GLY A 57 -4.18 -10.23 -1.03
N ALA A 58 -3.81 -8.97 -1.30
CA ALA A 58 -2.52 -8.57 -1.82
C ALA A 58 -2.18 -7.14 -1.37
N ILE A 59 -0.88 -6.84 -1.33
CA ILE A 59 -0.34 -5.52 -1.01
C ILE A 59 0.51 -5.05 -2.17
N ALA A 60 0.31 -3.80 -2.60
CA ALA A 60 1.09 -3.15 -3.63
C ALA A 60 1.65 -1.81 -3.13
N VAL A 61 2.72 -1.34 -3.76
CA VAL A 61 3.28 -0.01 -3.57
C VAL A 61 3.10 0.76 -4.86
N PHE A 62 2.54 1.97 -4.77
CA PHE A 62 2.39 2.84 -5.93
C PHE A 62 3.72 3.47 -6.33
N ASP A 63 4.09 3.32 -7.61
CA ASP A 63 5.14 4.07 -8.28
C ASP A 63 4.50 4.94 -9.36
N PRO A 64 4.61 6.28 -9.31
CA PRO A 64 4.04 7.20 -10.31
C PRO A 64 4.48 6.94 -11.76
N ARG A 65 5.54 6.15 -11.97
CA ARG A 65 6.07 5.81 -13.30
C ARG A 65 5.53 4.48 -13.85
N LEU A 66 4.94 3.64 -13.00
CA LEU A 66 4.54 2.27 -13.35
C LEU A 66 3.07 1.98 -13.03
N GLY A 67 2.54 2.50 -11.92
CA GLY A 67 1.29 2.06 -11.30
C GLY A 67 1.55 1.36 -9.96
N ALA A 68 0.60 0.54 -9.50
CA ALA A 68 0.76 -0.20 -8.25
C ALA A 68 1.51 -1.52 -8.47
N VAL A 69 2.72 -1.63 -7.93
CA VAL A 69 3.55 -2.84 -8.01
C VAL A 69 3.22 -3.74 -6.83
N VAL A 70 2.70 -4.95 -7.09
CA VAL A 70 2.39 -5.94 -6.05
C VAL A 70 3.69 -6.42 -5.40
N ILE A 71 3.78 -6.31 -4.07
CA ILE A 71 4.98 -6.69 -3.30
C ILE A 71 4.76 -7.92 -2.41
N ALA A 72 3.50 -8.31 -2.16
CA ALA A 72 3.14 -9.56 -1.49
C ALA A 72 1.72 -9.96 -1.84
N SER A 73 1.46 -11.26 -1.97
CA SER A 73 0.13 -11.79 -2.24
C SER A 73 -0.16 -13.10 -1.49
N HIS A 74 -1.39 -13.22 -0.98
CA HIS A 74 -1.97 -14.50 -0.55
C HIS A 74 -3.12 -14.94 -1.46
N ASN A 75 -3.34 -14.22 -2.56
CA ASN A 75 -4.41 -14.49 -3.51
C ASN A 75 -3.80 -14.82 -4.88
N PRO A 76 -4.13 -15.98 -5.47
CA PRO A 76 -3.53 -16.42 -6.74
C PRO A 76 -3.83 -15.50 -7.93
N SER A 77 -4.80 -14.58 -7.79
CA SER A 77 -5.13 -13.57 -8.81
C SER A 77 -4.06 -12.48 -8.94
N TRP A 78 -3.18 -12.33 -7.94
CA TRP A 78 -2.07 -11.38 -7.96
C TRP A 78 -0.75 -12.06 -7.63
N ARG A 79 0.33 -11.59 -8.25
CA ARG A 79 1.69 -12.10 -8.06
C ARG A 79 2.66 -10.98 -7.75
N GLU A 80 3.68 -11.25 -6.95
CA GLU A 80 4.77 -10.31 -6.69
C GLU A 80 5.41 -9.84 -8.01
N GLY A 81 5.68 -8.54 -8.10
CA GLY A 81 6.21 -7.90 -9.31
C GLY A 81 5.16 -7.59 -10.38
N GLN A 82 3.90 -8.05 -10.24
CA GLN A 82 2.82 -7.63 -11.11
C GLN A 82 2.58 -6.13 -10.96
N VAL A 83 2.52 -5.43 -12.09
CA VAL A 83 2.13 -4.02 -12.15
C VAL A 83 0.64 -3.94 -12.45
N ILE A 84 -0.09 -3.21 -11.62
CA ILE A 84 -1.50 -2.91 -11.80
C ILE A 84 -1.59 -1.47 -12.28
N GLU A 85 -1.95 -1.32 -13.55
CA GLU A 85 -2.12 -0.01 -14.19
C GLU A 85 -3.25 0.74 -13.50
N MET A 86 -2.91 1.85 -12.88
CA MET A 86 -3.85 2.76 -12.23
C MET A 86 -3.18 4.13 -12.07
N ASP A 87 -4.00 5.17 -12.16
CA ASP A 87 -3.62 6.51 -11.74
C ASP A 87 -4.15 6.75 -10.33
N ILE A 88 -3.31 7.30 -9.45
CA ILE A 88 -3.75 7.85 -8.18
C ILE A 88 -3.93 9.35 -8.41
N PRO A 89 -5.14 9.91 -8.17
CA PRO A 89 -5.31 11.36 -8.24
C PRO A 89 -4.34 12.00 -7.25
N CYS A 90 -3.41 12.82 -7.74
CA CYS A 90 -2.60 13.66 -6.88
C CYS A 90 -3.53 14.64 -6.16
N GLU A 91 -3.47 14.68 -4.83
CA GLU A 91 -3.85 15.87 -4.06
C GLU A 91 -2.76 16.95 -4.14
#